data_AF-L0PAU0-F1
#
_entry.id   AF-L0PAU0-F1
#
_cell.length_a   1.000
_cell.length_b   1.000
_cell.length_c   1.000
_cell.angle_alpha   90.00
_cell.angle_beta   90.00
_cell.angle_gamma   90.00
#
_symmetry.space_group_name_H-M   'P 1'
#
loop_
_entity.id
_entity.type
_entity.pdbx_description
1 polymer ?
#
loop_
_entity_poly.entity_id
_entity_poly.type
_entity_poly.pdbx_seq_one_letter_code
_entity_poly.pdbx_strand_id
1 'polypeptide(L)'
;DASTITSPLFINKWVDYSNKYGLGYQLSNGSIGVYFNDSTTLILSSDEYHFDYITQSEKSTFKRRSFTIERFPSDELDKKVYLLKYFKKYMIQNLFKAEAWSCNVDDFQLTGIKNMSFMTNYFRTKHAIIFRLSNQSVQFNFVDHCKLILSDNGRTVRFIDSKREFHTWSLGNALEPGLCDDDVSEKFKFAKEVLLSWADKMEPYT
;
A
#
# COMPACT_ATOMS: atom_id res chain seq x y z
N ASP A 1 -10.72 27.38 3.74
CA ASP A 1 -11.21 26.05 4.12
C ASP A 1 -10.09 25.20 4.66
N ALA A 2 -10.17 24.83 5.93
CA ALA A 2 -9.18 23.99 6.58
C ALA A 2 -9.21 22.62 5.90
N SER A 3 -8.25 22.36 5.03
CA SER A 3 -7.96 21.02 4.54
C SER A 3 -7.71 20.14 5.77
N THR A 4 -8.67 19.30 6.12
CA THR A 4 -8.44 18.18 7.04
C THR A 4 -7.22 17.46 6.51
N ILE A 5 -6.09 17.59 7.20
CA ILE A 5 -4.85 16.90 6.87
C ILE A 5 -5.11 15.44 7.22
N THR A 6 -5.77 14.72 6.33
CA THR A 6 -5.92 13.28 6.46
C THR A 6 -4.52 12.70 6.39
N SER A 7 -4.15 11.98 7.45
CA SER A 7 -2.87 11.31 7.52
C SER A 7 -2.67 10.44 6.27
N PRO A 8 -1.49 10.50 5.62
CA PRO A 8 -1.30 9.78 4.37
C PRO A 8 -1.45 8.28 4.56
N LEU A 9 -2.20 7.64 3.67
CA LEU A 9 -2.35 6.19 3.64
C LEU A 9 -1.22 5.58 2.80
N PHE A 10 -0.33 4.83 3.43
CA PHE A 10 0.81 4.17 2.78
C PHE A 10 1.12 2.83 3.46
N ILE A 11 1.87 1.96 2.80
CA ILE A 11 2.34 0.69 3.35
C ILE A 11 3.55 0.95 4.24
N ASN A 12 3.42 0.74 5.55
CA ASN A 12 4.53 0.90 6.49
C ASN A 12 5.31 -0.40 6.73
N LYS A 13 4.65 -1.56 6.60
CA LYS A 13 5.27 -2.89 6.74
C LYS A 13 4.79 -3.81 5.64
N TRP A 14 5.66 -4.71 5.21
CA TRP A 14 5.32 -5.73 4.23
C TRP A 14 6.18 -6.97 4.42
N VAL A 15 5.63 -8.13 4.04
CA VAL A 15 6.26 -9.44 4.11
C VAL A 15 5.98 -10.15 2.81
N ASP A 16 7.03 -10.47 2.08
CA ASP A 16 6.91 -11.20 0.83
C ASP A 16 6.99 -12.71 1.07
N TYR A 17 5.88 -13.38 0.84
CA TYR A 17 5.78 -14.85 0.79
C TYR A 17 5.13 -15.27 -0.55
N SER A 18 5.48 -14.56 -1.63
CA SER A 18 4.93 -14.77 -2.98
C SER A 18 5.34 -16.10 -3.60
N ASN A 19 6.41 -16.73 -3.12
CA ASN A 19 6.78 -18.09 -3.52
C ASN A 19 5.75 -19.16 -3.15
N LYS A 20 4.82 -18.89 -2.22
CA LYS A 20 3.73 -19.83 -1.85
C LYS A 20 2.34 -19.20 -1.81
N TYR A 21 2.20 -18.01 -1.21
CA TYR A 21 0.88 -17.49 -0.82
C TYR A 21 0.60 -16.11 -1.39
N GLY A 22 1.56 -15.19 -1.31
CA GLY A 22 1.38 -13.79 -1.69
C GLY A 22 2.15 -12.83 -0.81
N LEU A 23 1.76 -11.55 -0.86
CA LEU A 23 2.41 -10.48 -0.12
C LEU A 23 1.47 -9.95 0.98
N GLY A 24 1.92 -10.06 2.24
CA GLY A 24 1.26 -9.44 3.39
C GLY A 24 1.75 -8.01 3.60
N TYR A 25 0.87 -7.10 3.99
CA TYR A 25 1.21 -5.69 4.23
C TYR A 25 0.38 -5.08 5.35
N GLN A 26 0.92 -4.03 5.99
CA GLN A 26 0.21 -3.16 6.93
C GLN A 26 0.19 -1.75 6.36
N LEU A 27 -0.99 -1.14 6.38
CA LEU A 27 -1.19 0.27 6.03
C LEU A 27 -0.95 1.15 7.26
N SER A 28 -0.62 2.43 7.03
CA SER A 28 -0.35 3.40 8.09
C SER A 28 -1.50 3.55 9.09
N ASN A 29 -2.76 3.42 8.64
CA ASN A 29 -3.97 3.44 9.47
C ASN A 29 -4.19 2.16 10.33
N GLY A 30 -3.27 1.21 10.30
CA GLY A 30 -3.33 -0.03 11.07
C GLY A 30 -4.01 -1.21 10.34
N SER A 31 -4.69 -0.98 9.22
CA SER A 31 -5.30 -2.05 8.42
C SER A 31 -4.24 -3.04 7.90
N ILE A 32 -4.59 -4.32 7.84
CA ILE A 32 -3.67 -5.39 7.43
C ILE A 32 -4.23 -6.09 6.21
N GLY A 33 -3.46 -6.14 5.13
CA GLY A 33 -3.87 -6.80 3.91
C GLY A 33 -2.97 -7.95 3.52
N VAL A 34 -3.52 -8.86 2.70
CA VAL A 34 -2.78 -9.89 1.99
C VAL A 34 -3.23 -9.88 0.55
N TYR A 35 -2.31 -9.61 -0.37
CA TYR A 35 -2.51 -9.79 -1.80
C TYR A 35 -2.01 -11.19 -2.19
N PHE A 36 -2.93 -12.06 -2.57
CA PHE A 36 -2.66 -13.46 -2.86
C PHE A 36 -2.16 -13.65 -4.30
N ASN A 37 -1.46 -14.75 -4.54
CA ASN A 37 -0.95 -15.11 -5.88
C ASN A 37 -2.05 -15.32 -6.92
N ASP A 38 -3.29 -15.60 -6.49
CA ASP A 38 -4.46 -15.71 -7.37
C ASP A 38 -5.09 -14.35 -7.70
N SER A 39 -4.38 -13.24 -7.44
CA SER A 39 -4.81 -11.86 -7.67
C SER A 39 -6.08 -11.46 -6.91
N THR A 40 -6.35 -12.14 -5.79
CA THR A 40 -7.37 -11.73 -4.82
C THR A 40 -6.72 -11.03 -3.62
N THR A 41 -7.49 -10.24 -2.88
CA THR A 41 -6.99 -9.54 -1.70
C THR A 41 -7.95 -9.73 -0.52
N LEU A 42 -7.38 -9.97 0.66
CA LEU A 42 -8.08 -9.71 1.92
C LEU A 42 -7.51 -8.42 2.53
N ILE A 43 -8.37 -7.56 3.08
CA ILE A 43 -7.97 -6.40 3.87
C ILE A 43 -8.78 -6.37 5.17
N LEU A 44 -8.07 -6.46 6.29
CA LEU A 44 -8.58 -6.42 7.65
C LEU A 44 -8.58 -4.98 8.17
N SER A 45 -9.70 -4.56 8.72
CA SER A 45 -9.86 -3.29 9.41
C SER A 45 -8.94 -3.21 10.64
N SER A 46 -8.66 -1.99 11.09
CA SER A 46 -7.87 -1.76 12.32
C SER A 46 -8.58 -2.25 13.58
N ASP A 47 -9.91 -2.48 13.52
CA ASP A 47 -10.69 -3.13 14.59
C ASP A 47 -10.44 -4.64 14.70
N GLU A 48 -9.68 -5.22 13.77
CA GLU A 48 -9.33 -6.64 13.69
C GLU A 48 -10.52 -7.60 13.56
N TYR A 49 -11.71 -7.06 13.29
CA TYR A 49 -12.98 -7.78 13.27
C TYR A 49 -13.63 -7.78 11.89
N HIS A 50 -13.62 -6.64 11.19
CA HIS A 50 -14.17 -6.52 9.84
C HIS A 50 -13.09 -6.74 8.78
N PHE A 51 -13.41 -7.48 7.73
CA PHE A 51 -12.52 -7.60 6.58
C PHE A 51 -13.27 -7.60 5.26
N ASP A 52 -12.60 -7.15 4.21
CA ASP A 52 -13.09 -7.24 2.84
C ASP A 52 -12.32 -8.29 2.06
N TYR A 53 -13.06 -9.06 1.26
CA TYR A 53 -12.54 -9.92 0.21
C TYR A 53 -12.75 -9.26 -1.14
N ILE A 54 -11.65 -9.03 -1.85
CA ILE A 54 -11.61 -8.38 -3.15
C ILE A 54 -11.16 -9.38 -4.21
N THR A 55 -11.94 -9.48 -5.28
CA THR A 55 -11.58 -10.23 -6.48
C THR A 55 -11.55 -9.31 -7.70
N GLN A 56 -10.66 -9.61 -8.65
CA GLN A 56 -10.59 -8.91 -9.92
C GLN A 56 -11.44 -9.64 -10.96
N SER A 57 -12.35 -8.91 -11.62
CA SER A 57 -13.12 -9.41 -12.76
C SER A 57 -12.32 -9.25 -14.06
N GLU A 58 -12.68 -10.01 -15.10
CA GLU A 58 -12.08 -9.94 -16.46
C GLU A 58 -12.06 -8.53 -17.06
N LYS A 59 -13.02 -7.66 -16.70
CA LYS A 59 -13.09 -6.26 -17.16
C LYS A 59 -12.25 -5.28 -16.34
N SER A 60 -11.22 -5.75 -15.63
CA SER A 60 -10.39 -4.93 -14.71
C SER A 60 -11.18 -4.21 -13.61
N THR A 61 -12.39 -4.68 -13.30
CA THR A 61 -13.23 -4.14 -12.21
C THR A 61 -13.06 -4.98 -10.96
N PHE A 62 -12.99 -4.34 -9.79
CA PHE A 62 -12.88 -5.03 -8.51
C PHE A 62 -14.26 -5.30 -7.91
N LYS A 63 -14.52 -6.53 -7.50
CA LYS A 63 -15.70 -6.91 -6.72
C LYS A 63 -15.31 -7.03 -5.25
N ARG A 64 -16.06 -6.39 -4.36
CA ARG A 64 -15.83 -6.39 -2.91
C ARG A 64 -16.95 -7.12 -2.18
N ARG A 65 -16.58 -8.03 -1.28
CA ARG A 65 -17.50 -8.69 -0.33
C ARG A 65 -16.98 -8.44 1.09
N SER A 66 -17.80 -7.81 1.92
CA SER A 66 -17.48 -7.49 3.31
C SER A 66 -17.96 -8.58 4.26
N PHE A 67 -17.13 -8.93 5.23
CA PHE A 67 -17.37 -9.99 6.21
C PHE A 67 -16.83 -9.60 7.59
N THR A 68 -17.12 -10.43 8.58
CA THR A 68 -16.44 -10.38 9.89
C THR A 68 -15.64 -11.67 10.10
N ILE A 69 -14.65 -11.64 11.00
CA ILE A 69 -13.86 -12.82 11.37
C ILE A 69 -14.73 -13.95 11.95
N GLU A 70 -15.94 -13.64 12.43
CA GLU A 70 -16.91 -14.63 12.92
C GLU A 70 -17.90 -15.09 11.84
N ARG A 71 -18.18 -14.27 10.82
CA ARG A 71 -19.21 -14.53 9.82
C ARG A 71 -18.70 -14.31 8.41
N PHE A 72 -18.24 -15.39 7.79
CA PHE A 72 -17.77 -15.46 6.41
C PHE A 72 -18.00 -16.87 5.84
N PRO A 73 -18.02 -17.06 4.51
CA PRO A 73 -18.12 -18.38 3.89
C PRO A 73 -16.83 -19.18 4.12
N SER A 74 -16.81 -20.00 5.18
CA SER A 74 -15.63 -20.75 5.59
C SER A 74 -15.21 -21.81 4.58
N ASP A 75 -16.16 -22.38 3.84
CA ASP A 75 -15.93 -23.28 2.71
C ASP A 75 -15.07 -22.65 1.61
N GLU A 76 -15.15 -21.33 1.42
CA GLU A 76 -14.40 -20.58 0.41
C GLU A 76 -13.12 -19.94 0.97
N LEU A 77 -13.19 -19.31 2.16
CA LEU A 77 -12.18 -18.35 2.62
C LEU A 77 -11.34 -18.79 3.82
N ASP A 78 -11.60 -19.94 4.44
CA ASP A 78 -10.94 -20.35 5.70
C ASP A 78 -9.41 -20.34 5.59
N LYS A 79 -8.85 -20.89 4.50
CA LYS A 79 -7.40 -20.87 4.24
C LYS A 79 -6.84 -19.45 4.09
N LYS A 80 -7.56 -18.54 3.43
CA LYS A 80 -7.12 -17.16 3.22
C LYS A 80 -7.19 -16.35 4.51
N VAL A 81 -8.24 -16.55 5.32
CA VAL A 81 -8.39 -15.93 6.64
C VAL A 81 -7.32 -16.44 7.60
N TYR A 82 -6.97 -17.73 7.55
CA TYR A 82 -5.85 -18.28 8.30
C TYR A 82 -4.52 -17.58 7.94
N LEU A 83 -4.23 -17.44 6.64
CA LEU A 83 -3.02 -16.77 6.16
C LEU A 83 -2.99 -15.29 6.56
N LEU A 84 -4.12 -14.58 6.49
CA LEU A 84 -4.26 -13.21 6.97
C LEU A 84 -3.86 -13.09 8.46
N LYS A 85 -4.39 -13.97 9.32
CA LYS A 85 -4.02 -14.03 10.74
C LYS A 85 -2.53 -14.34 10.94
N TYR A 86 -1.98 -15.23 10.12
CA TYR A 86 -0.56 -15.61 10.15
C TYR A 86 0.35 -14.42 9.78
N PHE A 87 0.10 -13.73 8.66
CA PHE A 87 0.85 -12.55 8.25
C PHE A 87 0.78 -11.43 9.29
N LYS A 88 -0.42 -11.15 9.82
CA LYS A 88 -0.61 -10.20 10.92
C LYS A 88 0.29 -10.52 12.11
N LYS A 89 0.19 -11.76 12.62
CA LYS A 89 1.00 -12.20 13.77
C LYS A 89 2.49 -12.04 13.50
N TYR A 90 2.94 -12.45 12.32
CA TYR A 90 4.34 -12.34 11.92
C TYR A 90 4.81 -10.88 11.87
N MET A 91 4.04 -9.97 11.25
CA MET A 91 4.41 -8.55 11.17
C MET A 91 4.47 -7.88 12.55
N ILE A 92 3.53 -8.18 13.44
CA ILE A 92 3.54 -7.68 14.82
C ILE A 92 4.77 -8.19 15.57
N GLN A 93 5.11 -9.47 15.44
CA GLN A 93 6.22 -10.04 16.21
C GLN A 93 7.61 -9.64 15.68
N ASN A 94 7.77 -9.50 14.36
CA ASN A 94 9.10 -9.39 13.74
C ASN A 94 9.44 -8.00 13.21
N LEU A 95 8.44 -7.15 12.94
CA LEU A 95 8.64 -5.84 12.31
C LEU A 95 8.34 -4.67 13.26
N PHE A 96 8.14 -4.94 14.56
CA PHE A 96 7.81 -3.92 15.57
C PHE A 96 8.92 -2.88 15.78
N LYS A 97 10.17 -3.22 15.47
CA LYS A 97 11.33 -2.29 15.57
C LYS A 97 11.39 -1.26 14.43
N ALA A 98 10.49 -1.35 13.44
CA ALA A 98 10.64 -0.63 12.19
C ALA A 98 9.94 0.74 12.08
N GLU A 99 9.16 1.27 13.04
CA GLU A 99 8.89 2.74 13.16
C GLU A 99 7.82 3.08 14.23
N ALA A 100 8.05 4.19 14.94
CA ALA A 100 7.18 4.86 15.92
C ALA A 100 6.04 5.68 15.29
N TRP A 101 5.80 5.53 13.99
CA TRP A 101 4.73 6.21 13.25
C TRP A 101 3.46 5.37 13.30
N SER A 102 2.89 5.24 14.50
CA SER A 102 1.48 4.90 14.62
C SER A 102 0.73 6.20 14.42
N CYS A 103 0.17 6.44 13.22
CA CYS A 103 -0.80 7.52 13.13
C CYS A 103 -1.92 7.19 14.12
N ASN A 104 -2.33 8.20 14.91
CA ASN A 104 -3.31 8.01 15.97
C ASN A 104 -4.54 7.31 15.36
N VAL A 105 -4.78 6.08 15.81
CA VAL A 105 -5.87 5.22 15.31
C VAL A 105 -7.22 5.95 15.41
N ASP A 106 -7.32 6.90 16.34
CA ASP A 106 -8.44 7.81 16.59
C ASP A 106 -8.89 8.64 15.38
N ASP A 107 -7.99 9.00 14.45
CA ASP A 107 -8.35 9.80 13.26
C ASP A 107 -9.09 8.99 12.17
N PHE A 108 -9.02 7.65 12.23
CA PHE A 108 -9.59 6.74 11.23
C PHE A 108 -10.83 5.96 11.70
N GLN A 109 -11.26 6.12 12.97
CA GLN A 109 -12.22 5.20 13.61
C GLN A 109 -13.65 5.20 13.05
N LEU A 110 -14.07 6.21 12.29
CA LEU A 110 -15.45 6.30 11.78
C LEU A 110 -15.57 6.13 10.25
N THR A 111 -14.48 6.27 9.50
CA THR A 111 -14.47 6.14 8.04
C THR A 111 -13.79 4.83 7.57
N GLY A 112 -13.03 4.16 8.43
CA GLY A 112 -12.13 3.06 8.08
C GLY A 112 -12.77 1.70 7.76
N ILE A 113 -14.01 1.41 8.19
CA ILE A 113 -14.62 0.08 8.00
C ILE A 113 -15.21 -0.08 6.59
N LYS A 114 -15.66 1.01 5.96
CA LYS A 114 -16.24 0.98 4.61
C LYS A 114 -15.22 1.43 3.57
N ASN A 115 -15.11 0.68 2.48
CA ASN A 115 -14.23 0.99 1.34
C ASN A 115 -12.74 1.12 1.72
N MET A 116 -12.25 0.24 2.61
CA MET A 116 -10.82 0.13 2.92
C MET A 116 -9.97 0.08 1.65
N SER A 117 -8.94 0.91 1.58
CA SER A 117 -7.99 0.83 0.48
C SER A 117 -7.21 -0.47 0.56
N PHE A 118 -6.89 -1.04 -0.59
CA PHE A 118 -6.21 -2.32 -0.70
C PHE A 118 -5.16 -2.25 -1.80
N MET A 119 -4.15 -3.11 -1.73
CA MET A 119 -3.16 -3.26 -2.79
C MET A 119 -3.80 -3.92 -4.00
N THR A 120 -3.67 -3.29 -5.16
CA THR A 120 -4.17 -3.81 -6.44
C THR A 120 -3.10 -4.55 -7.23
N ASN A 121 -1.83 -4.19 -7.01
CA ASN A 121 -0.70 -4.83 -7.66
C ASN A 121 0.61 -4.43 -6.96
N TYR A 122 1.67 -5.22 -7.17
CA TYR A 122 3.03 -4.89 -6.76
C TYR A 122 4.05 -5.52 -7.70
N PHE A 123 5.25 -4.96 -7.75
CA PHE A 123 6.37 -5.59 -8.43
C PHE A 123 7.69 -5.19 -7.76
N ARG A 124 8.69 -6.05 -7.90
CA ARG A 124 10.03 -5.83 -7.36
C ARG A 124 11.01 -5.63 -8.50
N THR A 125 11.89 -4.67 -8.32
CA THR A 125 13.07 -4.44 -9.14
C THR A 125 14.33 -4.68 -8.28
N LYS A 126 15.51 -4.56 -8.87
CA LYS A 126 16.78 -4.56 -8.11
C LYS A 126 16.92 -3.38 -7.13
N HIS A 127 16.18 -2.28 -7.35
CA HIS A 127 16.37 -1.01 -6.64
C HIS A 127 15.24 -0.68 -5.66
N ALA A 128 14.04 -1.19 -5.92
CA ALA A 128 12.86 -0.91 -5.11
C ALA A 128 11.79 -1.98 -5.27
N ILE A 129 10.91 -2.08 -4.27
CA ILE A 129 9.58 -2.67 -4.43
C ILE A 129 8.55 -1.55 -4.62
N ILE A 130 7.64 -1.76 -5.57
CA ILE A 130 6.62 -0.80 -5.95
C ILE A 130 5.26 -1.39 -5.61
N PHE A 131 4.43 -0.61 -4.96
CA PHE A 131 3.07 -0.96 -4.58
C PHE A 131 2.08 -0.02 -5.24
N ARG A 132 0.98 -0.55 -5.77
CA ARG A 132 -0.17 0.24 -6.22
C ARG A 132 -1.36 -0.05 -5.34
N LEU A 133 -1.97 1.00 -4.82
CA LEU A 133 -3.16 0.91 -3.99
C LEU A 133 -4.41 1.29 -4.78
N SER A 134 -5.57 0.86 -4.29
CA SER A 134 -6.89 1.09 -4.90
C SER A 134 -7.32 2.56 -4.88
N ASN A 135 -6.71 3.39 -4.02
CA ASN A 135 -6.91 4.85 -3.98
C ASN A 135 -6.03 5.59 -5.01
N GLN A 136 -5.46 4.87 -5.98
CA GLN A 136 -4.59 5.39 -7.04
C GLN A 136 -3.21 5.88 -6.57
N SER A 137 -2.84 5.65 -5.30
CA SER A 137 -1.47 5.93 -4.86
C SER A 137 -0.50 4.87 -5.35
N VAL A 138 0.70 5.30 -5.72
CA VAL A 138 1.84 4.42 -6.00
C VAL A 138 2.94 4.71 -5.00
N GLN A 139 3.46 3.67 -4.38
CA GLN A 139 4.51 3.76 -3.38
C GLN A 139 5.74 2.97 -3.83
N PHE A 140 6.90 3.59 -3.74
CA PHE A 140 8.21 2.99 -3.97
C PHE A 140 8.90 2.87 -2.62
N ASN A 141 9.31 1.67 -2.25
CA ASN A 141 10.21 1.43 -1.12
C ASN A 141 11.56 1.02 -1.67
N PHE A 142 12.54 1.92 -1.55
CA PHE A 142 13.90 1.75 -2.06
C PHE A 142 14.75 0.91 -1.11
N VAL A 143 15.81 0.31 -1.64
CA VAL A 143 16.77 -0.52 -0.88
C VAL A 143 17.53 0.26 0.20
N ASP A 144 17.66 1.57 0.04
CA ASP A 144 18.28 2.50 0.99
C ASP A 144 17.32 2.97 2.11
N HIS A 145 16.17 2.30 2.25
CA HIS A 145 15.10 2.57 3.22
C HIS A 145 14.31 3.85 3.00
N CYS A 146 14.63 4.64 1.96
CA CYS A 146 13.80 5.74 1.55
C CYS A 146 12.49 5.24 0.92
N LYS A 147 11.44 6.06 0.98
CA LYS A 147 10.14 5.74 0.40
C LYS A 147 9.60 6.95 -0.36
N LEU A 148 9.07 6.73 -1.55
CA LEU A 148 8.40 7.75 -2.35
C LEU A 148 6.93 7.34 -2.53
N ILE A 149 6.00 8.21 -2.15
CA ILE A 149 4.57 7.99 -2.31
C ILE A 149 4.00 9.07 -3.22
N LEU A 150 3.49 8.64 -4.37
CA LEU A 150 2.79 9.47 -5.33
C LEU A 150 1.29 9.27 -5.15
N SER A 151 0.55 10.36 -5.00
CA SER A 151 -0.90 10.35 -4.78
C SER A 151 -1.57 11.51 -5.52
N ASP A 152 -2.90 11.55 -5.53
CA ASP A 152 -3.67 12.56 -6.28
C ASP A 152 -3.23 12.64 -7.75
N ASN A 153 -3.23 11.50 -8.43
CA ASN A 153 -2.76 11.35 -9.81
C ASN A 153 -1.33 11.88 -10.04
N GLY A 154 -0.47 11.75 -9.02
CA GLY A 154 0.93 12.18 -9.06
C GLY A 154 1.15 13.64 -8.68
N ARG A 155 0.10 14.42 -8.40
CA ARG A 155 0.23 15.83 -8.00
C ARG A 155 0.77 16.03 -6.59
N THR A 156 0.52 15.08 -5.70
CA THR A 156 1.04 15.12 -4.33
C THR A 156 2.12 14.08 -4.17
N VAL A 157 3.32 14.56 -3.82
CA VAL A 157 4.49 13.75 -3.55
C VAL A 157 4.77 13.73 -2.06
N ARG A 158 5.03 12.55 -1.53
CA ARG A 158 5.53 12.37 -0.17
C ARG A 158 6.80 11.54 -0.19
N PHE A 159 7.81 11.97 0.53
CA PHE A 159 9.08 11.28 0.64
C PHE A 159 9.41 11.00 2.11
N ILE A 160 9.77 9.76 2.40
CA ILE A 160 10.27 9.34 3.69
C ILE A 160 11.75 9.05 3.50
N ASP A 161 12.62 9.82 4.13
CA ASP A 161 14.05 9.65 3.98
C ASP A 161 14.61 8.51 4.86
N SER A 162 15.92 8.29 4.77
CA SER A 162 16.63 7.28 5.57
C SER A 162 16.63 7.57 7.07
N LYS A 163 16.38 8.82 7.49
CA LYS A 163 16.20 9.24 8.90
C LYS A 163 14.76 9.10 9.36
N ARG A 164 13.84 8.69 8.48
CA ARG A 164 12.40 8.54 8.72
C ARG A 164 11.69 9.88 8.89
N GLU A 165 12.24 10.95 8.33
CA GLU A 165 11.57 12.25 8.26
C GLU A 165 10.63 12.30 7.05
N PHE A 166 9.49 12.96 7.24
CA PHE A 166 8.41 12.99 6.27
C PHE A 166 8.38 14.33 5.55
N HIS A 167 8.57 14.28 4.24
CA HIS A 167 8.57 15.45 3.38
C HIS A 167 7.37 15.39 2.44
N THR A 168 6.67 16.51 2.25
CA THR A 168 5.50 16.58 1.37
C THR A 168 5.61 17.78 0.44
N TRP A 169 5.44 17.53 -0.85
CA TRP A 169 5.50 18.55 -1.89
C TRP A 169 4.36 18.39 -2.90
N SER A 170 4.00 19.47 -3.56
CA SER A 170 3.35 19.36 -4.87
C SER A 170 4.37 18.82 -5.88
N LEU A 171 3.91 18.19 -6.95
CA LEU A 171 4.81 17.74 -8.03
C LEU A 171 5.58 18.92 -8.65
N GLY A 172 4.95 20.09 -8.79
CA GLY A 172 5.59 21.28 -9.31
C GLY A 172 6.80 21.68 -8.45
N ASN A 173 6.60 21.78 -7.12
CA ASN A 173 7.65 22.15 -6.18
C ASN A 173 8.75 21.09 -6.10
N ALA A 174 8.40 19.81 -6.18
CA ALA A 174 9.37 18.71 -6.14
C ALA A 174 10.34 18.72 -7.34
N LEU A 175 9.99 19.39 -8.44
CA LEU A 175 10.81 19.52 -9.63
C LEU A 175 11.59 20.84 -9.69
N GLU A 176 11.39 21.74 -8.72
CA GLU A 176 12.14 23.01 -8.67
C GLU A 176 13.60 22.76 -8.27
N PRO A 177 14.58 23.34 -9.00
CA PRO A 177 15.99 23.18 -8.66
C PRO A 177 16.30 23.65 -7.22
N GLY A 178 17.00 22.82 -6.45
CA GLY A 178 17.46 23.14 -5.10
C GLY A 178 16.46 22.83 -3.97
N LEU A 179 15.25 22.39 -4.29
CA LEU A 179 14.24 21.97 -3.29
C LEU A 179 14.43 20.51 -2.85
N CYS A 180 14.87 19.66 -3.77
CA CYS A 180 15.26 18.28 -3.53
C CYS A 180 16.76 18.12 -3.78
N ASP A 181 17.43 17.26 -3.01
CA ASP A 181 18.81 16.89 -3.32
C ASP A 181 18.89 16.01 -4.58
N ASP A 182 20.12 15.75 -5.04
CA ASP A 182 20.36 14.94 -6.24
C ASP A 182 19.84 13.50 -6.08
N ASP A 183 19.90 12.95 -4.85
CA ASP A 183 19.46 11.59 -4.54
C ASP A 183 17.92 11.44 -4.67
N VAL A 184 17.17 12.38 -4.13
CA VAL A 184 15.71 12.46 -4.29
C VAL A 184 15.34 12.64 -5.78
N SER A 185 16.11 13.47 -6.50
CA SER A 185 15.92 13.71 -7.94
C SER A 185 16.13 12.44 -8.77
N GLU A 186 17.11 11.61 -8.45
CA GLU A 186 17.33 10.31 -9.09
C GLU A 186 16.17 9.33 -8.81
N LYS A 187 15.64 9.32 -7.59
CA LYS A 187 14.46 8.51 -7.24
C LYS A 187 13.21 8.91 -8.01
N PHE A 188 13.02 10.20 -8.29
CA PHE A 188 11.94 10.67 -9.17
C PHE A 188 12.12 10.21 -10.62
N LYS A 189 13.34 10.30 -11.16
CA LYS A 189 13.65 9.82 -12.52
C LYS A 189 13.37 8.31 -12.62
N PHE A 190 13.85 7.53 -11.65
CA PHE A 190 13.56 6.10 -11.56
C PHE A 190 12.05 5.82 -11.50
N ALA A 191 11.32 6.53 -10.64
CA ALA A 191 9.88 6.35 -10.52
C ALA A 191 9.15 6.63 -11.85
N LYS A 192 9.54 7.68 -12.57
CA LYS A 192 9.01 8.01 -13.90
C LYS A 192 9.25 6.87 -14.90
N GLU A 193 10.49 6.39 -15.03
CA GLU A 193 10.83 5.31 -15.97
C GLU A 193 10.04 4.03 -15.69
N VAL A 194 9.95 3.67 -14.41
CA VAL A 194 9.20 2.50 -13.96
C VAL A 194 7.71 2.64 -14.26
N LEU A 195 7.11 3.81 -14.01
CA LEU A 195 5.69 4.04 -14.30
C LEU A 195 5.39 4.01 -15.79
N LEU A 196 6.27 4.57 -16.64
CA LEU A 196 6.14 4.50 -18.09
C LEU A 196 6.19 3.04 -18.56
N SER A 197 7.19 2.28 -18.14
CA SER A 197 7.29 0.84 -18.47
C SER A 197 6.09 0.04 -17.96
N TRP A 198 5.49 0.45 -16.85
CA TRP A 198 4.30 -0.21 -16.32
C TRP A 198 3.04 0.11 -17.13
N ALA A 199 2.89 1.36 -17.56
CA ALA A 199 1.80 1.78 -18.43
C ALA A 199 1.82 1.01 -19.77
N ASP A 200 3.01 0.86 -20.37
CA ASP A 200 3.19 0.14 -21.64
C ASP A 200 2.80 -1.35 -21.54
N LYS A 201 2.94 -1.96 -20.36
CA LYS A 201 2.52 -3.35 -20.10
C LYS A 201 1.02 -3.50 -19.84
N MET A 202 0.34 -2.40 -19.51
CA MET A 202 -1.08 -2.35 -19.18
C MET A 202 -1.96 -1.96 -20.37
N GLU A 203 -1.39 -1.47 -21.48
CA GLU A 203 -2.08 -1.40 -22.76
C GLU A 203 -2.08 -2.81 -23.39
N PRO A 204 -3.22 -3.52 -23.42
CA PRO A 204 -3.32 -4.64 -24.33
C PRO A 204 -3.28 -4.04 -25.74
N TYR A 205 -2.48 -4.63 -26.63
CA TYR A 205 -2.52 -4.39 -28.07
C TYR A 205 -3.92 -3.94 -28.51
N THR A 206 -4.05 -2.65 -28.84
CA THR A 206 -5.25 -2.08 -29.47
C THR A 206 -5.55 -2.80 -30.77
#